data_AF-A0A196MJ21-F1
#
_entry.id   AF-A0A196MJ21-F1
#
_cell.length_a   1.000
_cell.length_b   1.000
_cell.length_c   1.000
_cell.angle_alpha   90.00
_cell.angle_beta   90.00
_cell.angle_gamma   90.00
#
_symmetry.space_group_name_H-M   'P 1'
#
loop_
_entity.id
_entity.type
_entity.pdbx_description
1 polymer ?
#
loop_
_entity_poly.entity_id
_entity_poly.type
_entity_poly.pdbx_seq_one_letter_code
_entity_poly.pdbx_strand_id
1 'polypeptide(L)'
;MLIRASTLLGRQVRAVIRLSGGDLSGVFRLDLGNGDTAIAKQAPDVSIEARMLRHLALRNVPVPGVIAQDGDLLIMEDLPSSRGGVPPWAELAEILDQMAARGHEPH
;
A
#
# COMPACT_ATOMS: atom_id res chain seq x y z
N MET A 1 -11.71 -12.61 3.16
CA MET A 1 -10.53 -12.10 2.42
C MET A 1 -10.46 -12.64 0.98
N LEU A 2 -10.14 -13.92 0.75
CA LEU A 2 -9.86 -14.48 -0.59
C LEU A 2 -10.89 -14.14 -1.69
N ILE A 3 -12.17 -14.45 -1.44
CA ILE A 3 -13.26 -14.20 -2.40
C ILE A 3 -13.40 -12.71 -2.66
N ARG A 4 -13.52 -11.90 -1.60
CA ARG A 4 -13.66 -10.44 -1.69
C ARG A 4 -12.50 -9.79 -2.45
N ALA A 5 -11.26 -10.17 -2.14
CA ALA A 5 -10.09 -9.67 -2.85
C ALA A 5 -10.11 -10.06 -4.34
N SER A 6 -10.52 -11.30 -4.65
CA SER A 6 -10.65 -11.73 -6.05
C SER A 6 -11.70 -10.92 -6.82
N THR A 7 -12.84 -10.64 -6.18
CA THR A 7 -13.90 -9.79 -6.75
C THR A 7 -13.39 -8.37 -7.00
N LEU A 8 -12.73 -7.75 -6.02
CA LEU A 8 -12.20 -6.39 -6.15
C LEU A 8 -11.12 -6.26 -7.22
N LEU A 9 -10.30 -7.30 -7.38
CA LEU A 9 -9.22 -7.33 -8.38
C LEU A 9 -9.69 -7.77 -9.77
N GLY A 10 -10.92 -8.27 -9.91
CA GLY A 10 -11.41 -8.84 -11.17
C GLY A 10 -10.62 -10.07 -11.65
N ARG A 11 -9.80 -10.69 -10.77
CA ARG A 11 -8.99 -11.88 -11.07
C ARG A 11 -8.90 -12.78 -9.84
N GLN A 12 -8.64 -14.07 -10.06
CA GLN A 12 -8.53 -15.04 -8.98
C GLN A 12 -7.28 -14.79 -8.12
N VAL A 13 -7.48 -14.63 -6.81
CA VAL A 13 -6.41 -14.71 -5.81
C VAL A 13 -6.15 -16.19 -5.50
N ARG A 14 -4.89 -16.61 -5.57
CA ARG A 14 -4.44 -18.00 -5.36
C ARG A 14 -4.22 -18.33 -3.89
N ALA A 15 -3.68 -17.38 -3.12
CA ALA A 15 -3.42 -17.55 -1.70
C ALA A 15 -3.50 -16.22 -0.94
N VAL A 16 -3.76 -16.31 0.36
CA VAL A 16 -3.69 -15.20 1.30
C VAL A 16 -2.77 -15.62 2.44
N ILE A 17 -1.67 -14.92 2.61
CA ILE A 17 -0.63 -15.23 3.59
C ILE A 17 -0.59 -14.08 4.58
N ARG A 18 -0.86 -14.33 5.86
CA ARG A 18 -0.73 -13.29 6.89
C ARG A 18 0.73 -12.93 7.06
N LEU A 19 1.04 -11.64 7.10
CA LEU A 19 2.39 -11.16 7.37
C LEU A 19 2.58 -10.99 8.87
N SER A 20 3.63 -11.60 9.41
CA SER A 20 3.96 -11.56 10.84
C SER A 20 4.86 -10.36 11.16
N GLY A 21 4.43 -9.50 12.08
CA GLY A 21 5.26 -8.45 12.67
C GLY A 21 4.42 -7.48 13.51
N GLY A 22 4.73 -7.30 14.79
CA GLY A 22 4.09 -6.31 15.68
C GLY A 22 2.56 -6.17 15.55
N ASP A 23 2.07 -4.92 15.57
CA ASP A 23 0.65 -4.50 15.45
C ASP A 23 0.03 -4.76 14.06
N LEU A 24 0.70 -5.48 13.15
CA LEU A 24 0.24 -5.75 11.77
C LEU A 24 -0.85 -6.84 11.71
N SER A 25 -1.70 -6.90 12.74
CA SER A 25 -2.68 -7.96 12.93
C SER A 25 -3.71 -8.09 11.79
N GLY A 26 -3.78 -7.10 10.89
CA GLY A 26 -4.61 -7.08 9.68
C GLY A 26 -3.88 -7.02 8.34
N VAL A 27 -2.58 -7.37 8.24
CA VAL A 27 -1.83 -7.29 6.97
C VAL A 27 -1.59 -8.67 6.36
N PHE A 28 -1.84 -8.79 5.06
CA PHE A 28 -1.76 -10.03 4.30
C PHE A 28 -1.08 -9.79 2.95
N ARG A 29 -0.29 -10.77 2.50
CA ARG A 29 0.17 -10.87 1.13
C ARG A 29 -0.80 -11.75 0.33
N LEU A 30 -1.23 -11.25 -0.81
CA LEU A 30 -2.05 -11.94 -1.80
C LEU A 30 -1.13 -12.51 -2.88
N ASP A 31 -1.25 -13.80 -3.18
CA ASP A 31 -0.68 -14.39 -4.38
C ASP A 31 -1.73 -14.30 -5.50
N LEU A 32 -1.40 -13.62 -6.60
CA LEU A 32 -2.30 -13.44 -7.75
C LEU A 32 -2.01 -14.43 -8.89
N GLY A 33 -1.03 -15.32 -8.72
CA GLY A 33 -0.52 -16.26 -9.70
C GLY A 33 0.64 -15.70 -10.53
N ASN A 34 1.46 -16.60 -11.08
CA ASN A 34 2.60 -16.29 -11.97
C ASN A 34 3.68 -15.37 -11.35
N GLY A 35 3.76 -15.31 -10.01
CA GLY A 35 4.71 -14.47 -9.29
C GLY A 35 4.18 -13.07 -8.95
N ASP A 36 3.01 -12.69 -9.46
CA ASP A 36 2.35 -11.44 -9.10
C ASP A 36 1.86 -11.48 -7.65
N THR A 37 2.12 -10.42 -6.90
CA THR A 37 1.68 -10.29 -5.50
C THR A 37 1.09 -8.91 -5.23
N ALA A 38 0.26 -8.83 -4.20
CA ALA A 38 -0.29 -7.58 -3.68
C ALA A 38 -0.37 -7.63 -2.15
N ILE A 39 -0.41 -6.48 -1.49
CA ILE A 39 -0.63 -6.38 -0.05
C ILE A 39 -2.08 -5.99 0.21
N ALA A 40 -2.75 -6.77 1.07
CA ALA A 40 -4.05 -6.44 1.62
C ALA A 40 -3.90 -5.99 3.08
N LYS A 41 -4.47 -4.83 3.41
CA LYS A 41 -4.67 -4.37 4.78
C LYS A 41 -6.15 -4.41 5.13
N GLN A 42 -6.47 -5.02 6.27
CA GLN A 42 -7.80 -5.07 6.83
C GLN A 42 -7.83 -4.31 8.15
N ALA A 43 -8.48 -3.14 8.17
CA ALA A 43 -8.65 -2.30 9.35
C ALA A 43 -9.85 -1.35 9.18
N PRO A 44 -10.48 -0.87 10.27
CA PRO A 44 -11.66 0.01 10.18
C PRO A 44 -11.45 1.27 9.33
N ASP A 45 -10.25 1.87 9.39
CA ASP A 45 -9.98 3.19 8.83
C ASP A 45 -9.10 3.17 7.56
N VAL A 46 -9.05 2.06 6.83
CA VAL A 46 -8.23 1.95 5.61
C VAL A 46 -8.58 2.95 4.51
N SER A 47 -9.78 3.55 4.55
CA SER A 47 -10.18 4.61 3.63
C SER A 47 -9.32 5.88 3.79
N ILE A 48 -8.91 6.20 5.03
CA ILE A 48 -8.01 7.33 5.32
C ILE A 48 -6.63 7.05 4.72
N GLU A 49 -6.11 5.85 4.95
CA GLU A 49 -4.83 5.42 4.41
C GLU A 49 -4.83 5.42 2.87
N ALA A 50 -5.88 4.87 2.25
CA ALA A 50 -6.01 4.86 0.79
C ALA A 50 -6.01 6.28 0.19
N ARG A 51 -6.70 7.23 0.83
CA ARG A 51 -6.71 8.64 0.41
C ARG A 51 -5.33 9.28 0.55
N MET A 52 -4.64 9.03 1.66
CA MET A 52 -3.28 9.52 1.90
C MET A 52 -2.32 8.98 0.83
N LEU A 53 -2.31 7.67 0.58
CA LEU A 53 -1.44 7.05 -0.42
C LEU A 53 -1.69 7.61 -1.83
N ARG A 54 -2.95 7.76 -2.24
CA ARG A 54 -3.29 8.39 -3.53
C ARG A 54 -2.79 9.84 -3.61
N HIS A 55 -2.93 10.62 -2.54
CA HIS A 55 -2.44 12.00 -2.51
C HIS A 55 -0.91 12.08 -2.59
N LEU A 56 -0.19 11.22 -1.87
CA LEU A 56 1.26 11.14 -1.92
C LEU A 56 1.76 10.68 -3.30
N ALA A 57 1.09 9.72 -3.93
CA ALA A 57 1.41 9.28 -5.28
C ALA A 57 1.27 10.42 -6.31
N LEU A 58 0.23 11.26 -6.21
CA LEU A 58 0.07 12.45 -7.06
C LEU A 58 1.21 13.48 -6.91
N ARG A 59 1.96 13.40 -5.81
CA ARG A 59 3.09 14.27 -5.50
C ARG A 59 4.44 13.63 -5.83
N ASN A 60 4.43 12.49 -6.52
CA ASN A 60 5.62 11.71 -6.86
C ASN A 60 6.40 11.19 -5.63
N VAL A 61 5.75 11.11 -4.46
CA VAL A 61 6.35 10.46 -3.29
C VAL A 61 6.35 8.94 -3.53
N PRO A 62 7.45 8.23 -3.26
CA PRO A 62 7.55 6.78 -3.48
C PRO A 62 6.74 6.01 -2.43
N VAL A 63 5.44 5.84 -2.67
CA VAL A 63 4.51 5.07 -1.84
C VAL A 63 3.88 3.93 -2.65
N PRO A 64 3.40 2.84 -1.99
CA PRO A 64 2.68 1.79 -2.69
C PRO A 64 1.47 2.32 -3.46
N GLY A 65 1.30 1.89 -4.70
CA GLY A 65 0.10 2.19 -5.47
C GLY A 65 -1.15 1.54 -4.87
N VAL A 66 -2.24 2.29 -4.76
CA VAL A 66 -3.55 1.72 -4.34
C VAL A 66 -4.21 1.03 -5.54
N ILE A 67 -4.45 -0.28 -5.41
CA ILE A 67 -5.08 -1.10 -6.46
C ILE A 67 -6.60 -1.11 -6.29
N ALA A 68 -7.09 -1.37 -5.08
CA ALA A 68 -8.52 -1.42 -4.77
C ALA A 68 -8.80 -1.09 -3.30
N GLN A 69 -10.02 -0.64 -3.01
CA GLN A 69 -10.47 -0.36 -1.64
C GLN A 69 -11.98 -0.63 -1.55
N ASP A 70 -12.40 -1.30 -0.49
CA ASP A 70 -13.80 -1.56 -0.18
C ASP A 70 -13.98 -1.76 1.34
N GLY A 71 -14.88 -1.00 1.97
CA GLY A 71 -15.12 -1.05 3.42
C GLY A 71 -13.82 -0.97 4.24
N ASP A 72 -13.57 -2.00 5.05
CA ASP A 72 -12.39 -2.20 5.89
C ASP A 72 -11.18 -2.82 5.16
N LEU A 73 -11.23 -2.99 3.84
CA LEU A 73 -10.18 -3.64 3.05
C LEU A 73 -9.52 -2.67 2.04
N LEU A 74 -8.20 -2.60 2.08
CA LEU A 74 -7.35 -1.89 1.13
C LEU A 74 -6.38 -2.89 0.48
N ILE A 75 -6.33 -2.91 -0.85
CA ILE A 75 -5.35 -3.69 -1.63
C ILE A 75 -4.40 -2.70 -2.31
N MET A 76 -3.11 -2.88 -2.09
CA MET A 76 -2.03 -2.04 -2.60
C MET A 76 -0.92 -2.90 -3.22
N GLU A 77 -0.05 -2.25 -3.96
CA GLU A 77 1.16 -2.83 -4.53
C GLU A 77 2.03 -3.53 -3.46
N ASP A 78 2.55 -4.71 -3.79
CA ASP A 78 3.58 -5.38 -2.98
C ASP A 78 4.96 -4.89 -3.43
N LEU A 79 5.50 -3.92 -2.71
CA LEU A 79 6.82 -3.39 -3.00
C LEU A 79 7.90 -4.42 -2.63
N PRO A 80 8.94 -4.57 -3.46
CA PRO A 80 10.03 -5.48 -3.14
C PRO A 80 10.65 -5.11 -1.79
N SER A 81 10.83 -6.09 -0.92
CA SER A 81 11.62 -5.91 0.28
C SER A 81 13.03 -5.51 -0.15
N SER A 82 13.42 -4.26 0.09
CA SER A 82 14.74 -3.77 -0.30
C SER A 82 15.82 -4.62 0.37
N ARG A 83 16.49 -5.47 -0.41
CA ARG A 83 17.77 -6.08 -0.03
C ARG A 83 18.93 -5.08 -0.17
N GLY A 84 18.67 -3.89 -0.73
CA GLY A 84 19.61 -2.78 -0.85
C GLY A 84 19.63 -1.94 0.42
N GLY A 85 20.82 -1.47 0.80
CA GLY A 85 21.07 -0.74 2.05
C GLY A 85 20.21 0.51 2.23
N VAL A 86 20.29 1.08 3.44
CA VAL A 86 19.58 2.30 3.82
C VAL A 86 19.86 3.39 2.77
N PRO A 87 18.83 4.05 2.20
CA PRO A 87 19.05 5.16 1.28
C PRO A 87 19.89 6.25 1.97
N PRO A 88 20.69 7.03 1.24
CA PRO A 88 21.40 8.17 1.82
C PRO A 88 20.44 9.09 2.59
N TRP A 89 20.86 9.60 3.75
CA TRP A 89 20.02 10.47 4.58
C TRP A 89 19.45 11.70 3.84
N ALA A 90 20.16 12.20 2.85
CA ALA A 90 19.70 13.30 2.00
C ALA A 90 18.45 12.91 1.18
N GLU A 91 18.43 11.72 0.60
CA GLU A 91 17.28 11.22 -0.18
C GLU A 91 16.05 11.03 0.73
N LEU A 92 16.25 10.53 1.95
CA LEU A 92 15.18 10.45 2.94
C LEU A 92 14.65 11.84 3.32
N ALA A 93 15.53 12.84 3.51
CA ALA A 93 15.12 14.20 3.82
C ALA A 93 14.27 14.81 2.69
N GLU A 94 14.68 14.64 1.43
CA GLU A 94 13.92 15.09 0.26
C GLU A 94 12.52 14.46 0.21
N ILE A 95 12.43 13.15 0.45
CA ILE A 95 11.15 12.43 0.50
C ILE A 95 10.26 12.98 1.62
N LEU A 96 10.82 13.21 2.82
CA LEU A 96 10.06 13.76 3.95
C LEU A 96 9.57 15.19 3.68
N ASP A 97 10.39 16.03 3.05
CA ASP A 97 10.00 17.39 2.65
C ASP A 97 8.87 17.35 1.62
N GLN A 98 8.94 16.43 0.64
CA GLN A 98 7.87 16.21 -0.32
C GLN A 98 6.59 15.70 0.35
N MET A 99 6.67 14.89 1.40
CA MET A 99 5.49 14.46 2.17
C MET A 99 4.88 15.61 2.98
N ALA A 100 5.73 16.42 3.62
CA ALA A 100 5.35 17.45 4.59
C ALA A 100 4.90 18.77 3.95
N ALA A 101 5.35 19.07 2.72
CA ALA A 101 4.89 20.28 2.02
C ALA A 101 3.36 20.26 1.94
N ARG A 102 2.68 21.36 2.31
CA ARG A 102 1.22 21.41 2.22
C ARG A 102 0.83 21.48 0.74
N GLY A 103 -0.21 20.75 0.34
CA GLY A 103 -0.88 21.01 -0.94
C GLY A 103 -1.30 22.47 -0.95
N HIS A 104 -0.70 23.27 -1.83
CA HIS A 104 -1.10 24.65 -2.01
C HIS A 104 -2.47 24.63 -2.71
N GLU A 105 -3.56 24.68 -1.93
CA GLU A 105 -4.87 24.99 -2.51
C GLU A 105 -4.94 26.50 -2.72
N PRO A 106 -4.99 26.99 -3.97
CA PRO A 106 -5.29 28.39 -4.20
C PRO A 106 -6.74 28.65 -3.75
N HIS A 107 -6.90 29.65 -2.87
CA HIS A 107 -8.19 30.19 -2.45
C HIS A 107 -8.94 30.86 -3.61
#